data_AF-A0A1E1XSI0-F1
#
_entry.id   AF-A0A1E1XSI0-F1
#
_cell.length_a   1.000
_cell.length_b   1.000
_cell.length_c   1.000
_cell.angle_alpha   90.00
_cell.angle_beta   90.00
_cell.angle_gamma   90.00
#
_symmetry.space_group_name_H-M   'P 1'
#
loop_
_entity.id
_entity.type
_entity.pdbx_description
1 polymer ?
#
loop_
_entity_poly.entity_id
_entity_poly.type
_entity_poly.pdbx_seq_one_letter_code
_entity_poly.pdbx_strand_id
1 'polypeptide(L)'
;PVPTLLESSFSKLLELKGRLKQDSLSKDTSSKEVLQDLAKIVLDITYCRENRLADNDFSDSDSLERVHAIIRSLEHVENITKHTGFSTVVEGLGEELAECIEWRKGALVYMFCQSKEGDDDHSWLNANHDTFLALLQQGVQHLTTMLKIRRPLNAEDVTVLSSESDVLELLEKGIYSDVHALSLMYGGEMCYWLVTYSRRWDRPLDTAQALPLGKRLLQDYIGAVEGPLQDAGWNCARARMLLAQLDEEEAQC
;
A
#
# COMPACT_ATOMS: atom_id res chain seq x y z
N PRO A 1 1.89 14.20 18.53
CA PRO A 1 0.71 14.95 18.04
C PRO A 1 0.89 15.35 16.56
N VAL A 2 -0.15 15.28 15.74
CA VAL A 2 -0.09 15.69 14.31
C VAL A 2 0.46 17.12 14.11
N PRO A 3 0.12 18.13 14.94
CA PRO A 3 0.67 19.49 14.79
C PRO A 3 2.20 19.57 14.90
N THR A 4 2.80 18.84 15.84
CA THR A 4 4.26 18.87 16.07
C THR A 4 5.04 18.17 14.95
N LEU A 5 4.43 17.18 14.28
CA LEU A 5 5.05 16.48 13.15
C LEU A 5 5.13 17.37 11.91
N LEU A 6 4.06 18.13 11.63
CA LEU A 6 4.03 19.09 10.52
C LEU A 6 5.07 20.20 10.71
N GLU A 7 5.13 20.81 11.89
CA GLU A 7 6.12 21.85 12.20
C GLU A 7 7.55 21.33 12.01
N SER A 8 7.85 20.13 12.52
CA SER A 8 9.15 19.47 12.32
C SER A 8 9.47 19.23 10.84
N SER A 9 8.49 18.77 10.06
CA SER A 9 8.65 18.49 8.63
C SER A 9 8.93 19.74 7.82
N PHE A 10 8.27 20.86 8.13
CA PHE A 10 8.54 22.15 7.48
C PHE A 10 9.95 22.66 7.79
N SER A 11 10.40 22.55 9.03
CA SER A 11 11.77 22.91 9.41
C SER A 11 12.81 22.08 8.64
N LYS A 12 12.61 20.75 8.56
CA LYS A 12 13.49 19.85 7.78
C LYS A 12 13.49 20.19 6.29
N LEU A 13 12.34 20.57 5.72
CA LEU A 13 12.24 20.96 4.30
C LEU A 13 13.03 22.25 4.01
N LEU A 14 12.96 23.23 4.91
CA LEU A 14 13.73 24.46 4.82
C LEU A 14 15.24 24.19 4.88
N GLU A 15 15.67 23.30 5.76
CA GLU A 15 17.05 22.86 5.88
C GLU A 15 17.53 22.13 4.62
N LEU A 16 16.74 21.18 4.11
CA LEU A 16 17.03 20.45 2.87
C LEU A 16 17.18 21.40 1.67
N LYS A 17 16.29 22.39 1.57
CA LYS A 17 16.37 23.45 0.56
C LYS A 17 17.63 24.32 0.70
N GLY A 18 18.10 24.53 1.93
CA GLY A 18 19.37 25.20 2.21
C GLY A 18 20.57 24.40 1.71
N ARG A 19 20.63 23.10 2.05
CA ARG A 19 21.69 22.16 1.64
C ARG A 19 21.80 22.07 0.11
N LEU A 20 20.67 21.93 -0.58
CA LEU A 20 20.60 21.87 -2.04
C LEU A 20 21.11 23.13 -2.77
N LYS A 21 21.15 24.28 -2.10
CA LYS A 21 21.66 25.53 -2.67
C LYS A 21 23.16 25.74 -2.47
N GLN A 22 23.78 25.02 -1.53
CA GLN A 22 25.14 25.29 -1.08
C GLN A 22 26.19 24.34 -1.67
N ASP A 23 25.81 23.16 -2.17
CA ASP A 23 26.76 22.16 -2.64
C ASP A 23 26.82 21.96 -4.16
N SER A 24 28.05 21.91 -4.67
CA SER A 24 28.42 21.13 -5.86
C SER A 24 28.53 19.65 -5.44
N LEU A 25 27.38 18.95 -5.44
CA LEU A 25 27.20 17.58 -4.94
C LEU A 25 28.27 16.60 -5.47
N SER A 26 28.98 15.94 -4.56
CA SER A 26 29.68 14.68 -4.87
C SER A 26 28.63 13.61 -5.23
N LYS A 27 28.75 13.04 -6.43
CA LYS A 27 27.57 12.78 -7.27
C LYS A 27 26.57 11.71 -6.79
N ASP A 28 27.00 10.68 -6.07
CA ASP A 28 26.12 9.50 -5.87
C ASP A 28 25.62 9.31 -4.43
N THR A 29 26.50 9.27 -3.43
CA THR A 29 26.09 9.01 -2.02
C THR A 29 25.31 10.17 -1.42
N SER A 30 25.73 11.41 -1.68
CA SER A 30 25.05 12.61 -1.18
C SER A 30 23.65 12.79 -1.80
N SER A 31 23.47 12.34 -3.05
CA SER A 31 22.17 12.39 -3.74
C SER A 31 21.14 11.45 -3.11
N LYS A 32 21.55 10.24 -2.67
CA LYS A 32 20.63 9.30 -2.01
C LYS A 32 20.12 9.83 -0.68
N GLU A 33 21.00 10.34 0.18
CA GLU A 33 20.61 10.87 1.48
C GLU A 33 19.58 12.01 1.34
N VAL A 34 19.80 12.91 0.39
CA VAL A 34 18.88 14.01 0.09
C VAL A 34 17.52 13.50 -0.40
N LEU A 35 17.49 12.48 -1.26
CA LEU A 35 16.24 11.87 -1.73
C LEU A 35 15.49 11.15 -0.61
N GLN A 36 16.21 10.44 0.26
CA GLN A 36 15.63 9.77 1.42
C GLN A 36 15.08 10.77 2.44
N ASP A 37 15.78 11.88 2.69
CA ASP A 37 15.29 12.97 3.54
C ASP A 37 14.02 13.61 2.95
N LEU A 38 14.00 13.87 1.63
CA LEU A 38 12.82 14.35 0.93
C LEU A 38 11.65 13.37 1.07
N ALA A 39 11.88 12.08 0.84
CA ALA A 39 10.87 11.04 0.95
C ALA A 39 10.25 11.01 2.36
N LYS A 40 11.07 11.02 3.41
CA LYS A 40 10.61 11.05 4.80
C LYS A 40 9.76 12.28 5.11
N ILE A 41 10.17 13.46 4.66
CA ILE A 41 9.39 14.71 4.84
C ILE A 41 8.03 14.61 4.14
N VAL A 42 7.99 14.10 2.91
CA VAL A 42 6.73 13.94 2.18
C VAL A 42 5.82 12.91 2.85
N LEU A 43 6.38 11.80 3.33
CA LEU A 43 5.65 10.78 4.11
C LEU A 43 5.05 11.37 5.39
N ASP A 44 5.82 12.15 6.16
CA ASP A 44 5.32 12.81 7.38
C ASP A 44 4.16 13.79 7.09
N ILE A 45 4.29 14.60 6.03
CA ILE A 45 3.26 15.58 5.62
C ILE A 45 2.00 14.86 5.13
N THR A 46 2.16 13.85 4.29
CA THR A 46 1.04 13.09 3.74
C THR A 46 0.34 12.27 4.82
N TYR A 47 1.06 11.72 5.79
CA TYR A 47 0.48 11.08 6.99
C TYR A 47 -0.51 11.97 7.72
N CYS A 48 -0.14 13.23 7.94
CA CYS A 48 -1.03 14.19 8.57
C CYS A 48 -2.29 14.47 7.75
N ARG A 49 -2.19 14.45 6.41
CA ARG A 49 -3.32 14.70 5.50
C ARG A 49 -4.25 13.50 5.38
N GLU A 50 -3.69 12.30 5.36
CA GLU A 50 -4.43 11.04 5.33
C GLU A 50 -5.22 10.84 6.61
N ASN A 51 -4.61 11.06 7.78
CA ASN A 51 -5.33 10.96 9.05
C ASN A 51 -6.53 11.90 9.08
N ARG A 52 -6.41 13.13 8.56
CA ARG A 52 -7.56 14.05 8.47
C ARG A 52 -8.67 13.57 7.53
N LEU A 53 -8.35 12.75 6.53
CA LEU A 53 -9.36 12.15 5.66
C LEU A 53 -10.05 10.98 6.39
N ALA A 54 -9.25 10.11 7.02
CA ALA A 54 -9.74 8.96 7.77
C ALA A 54 -10.55 9.38 9.01
N ASP A 55 -10.11 10.37 9.77
CA ASP A 55 -10.80 10.92 10.95
C ASP A 55 -12.19 11.48 10.62
N ASN A 56 -12.40 11.88 9.35
CA ASN A 56 -13.68 12.39 8.84
C ASN A 56 -14.42 11.34 7.98
N ASP A 57 -14.01 10.07 8.01
CA ASP A 57 -14.58 8.96 7.23
C ASP A 57 -14.70 9.24 5.71
N PHE A 58 -13.80 10.07 5.17
CA PHE A 58 -13.85 10.51 3.76
C PHE A 58 -15.22 11.10 3.34
N SER A 59 -15.95 11.68 4.30
CA SER A 59 -17.31 12.22 4.08
C SER A 59 -17.32 13.53 3.29
N ASP A 60 -16.21 14.28 3.31
CA ASP A 60 -16.07 15.53 2.55
C ASP A 60 -16.25 15.29 1.04
N SER A 61 -16.91 16.23 0.35
CA SER A 61 -17.15 16.13 -1.10
C SER A 61 -15.88 16.18 -1.94
N ASP A 62 -14.80 16.75 -1.40
CA ASP A 62 -13.48 16.84 -2.03
C ASP A 62 -12.52 15.70 -1.61
N SER A 63 -13.01 14.71 -0.86
CA SER A 63 -12.20 13.61 -0.32
C SER A 63 -11.40 12.88 -1.39
N LEU A 64 -12.01 12.56 -2.54
CA LEU A 64 -11.32 11.91 -3.66
C LEU A 64 -10.20 12.80 -4.25
N GLU A 65 -10.45 14.11 -4.39
CA GLU A 65 -9.43 15.04 -4.88
C GLU A 65 -8.23 15.09 -3.93
N ARG A 66 -8.50 15.09 -2.63
CA ARG A 66 -7.48 15.06 -1.58
C ARG A 66 -6.70 13.74 -1.57
N VAL A 67 -7.36 12.60 -1.77
CA VAL A 67 -6.71 11.29 -1.96
C VAL A 67 -5.73 11.35 -3.15
N HIS A 68 -6.19 11.82 -4.31
CA HIS A 68 -5.32 11.98 -5.48
C HIS A 68 -4.17 12.98 -5.26
N ALA A 69 -4.38 14.06 -4.50
CA ALA A 69 -3.33 15.02 -4.18
C ALA A 69 -2.22 14.40 -3.29
N ILE A 70 -2.59 13.52 -2.38
CA ILE A 70 -1.65 12.78 -1.54
C ILE A 70 -0.85 11.78 -2.38
N ILE A 71 -1.53 10.96 -3.18
CA ILE A 71 -0.88 9.98 -4.08
C ILE A 71 0.10 10.68 -5.00
N ARG A 72 -0.30 11.77 -5.67
CA ARG A 72 0.60 12.57 -6.53
C ARG A 72 1.82 13.12 -5.79
N SER A 73 1.68 13.45 -4.51
CA SER A 73 2.82 13.91 -3.69
C SER A 73 3.82 12.78 -3.46
N LEU A 74 3.35 11.55 -3.19
CA LEU A 74 4.19 10.36 -3.06
C LEU A 74 4.85 9.99 -4.39
N GLU A 75 4.09 9.97 -5.49
CA GLU A 75 4.60 9.74 -6.84
C GLU A 75 5.66 10.77 -7.27
N HIS A 76 5.55 12.01 -6.79
CA HIS A 76 6.55 13.03 -7.07
C HIS A 76 7.93 12.65 -6.52
N VAL A 77 8.00 12.01 -5.35
CA VAL A 77 9.26 11.51 -4.76
C VAL A 77 9.86 10.43 -5.64
N GLU A 78 9.04 9.48 -6.12
CA GLU A 78 9.49 8.43 -7.03
C GLU A 78 9.99 8.99 -8.35
N ASN A 79 9.28 9.99 -8.89
CA ASN A 79 9.66 10.66 -10.11
C ASN A 79 10.98 11.41 -9.95
N ILE A 80 11.16 12.21 -8.90
CA ILE A 80 12.43 12.89 -8.63
C ILE A 80 13.57 11.87 -8.49
N THR A 81 13.32 10.74 -7.83
CA THR A 81 14.32 9.66 -7.67
C THR A 81 14.81 9.15 -9.04
N LYS A 82 13.88 8.85 -9.96
CA LYS A 82 14.20 8.43 -11.33
C LYS A 82 14.92 9.52 -12.13
N HIS A 83 14.49 10.78 -12.01
CA HIS A 83 15.13 11.92 -12.69
C HIS A 83 16.55 12.21 -12.18
N THR A 84 16.88 11.76 -10.97
CA THR A 84 18.23 11.88 -10.39
C THR A 84 19.21 10.85 -10.97
N GLY A 85 18.73 9.92 -11.79
CA GLY A 85 19.56 8.94 -12.52
C GLY A 85 19.51 7.52 -11.96
N PHE A 86 18.72 7.25 -10.92
CA PHE A 86 18.47 5.89 -10.44
C PHE A 86 17.54 5.15 -11.38
N SER A 87 17.84 3.88 -11.67
CA SER A 87 17.02 3.08 -12.58
C SER A 87 15.72 2.64 -11.92
N THR A 88 15.76 2.43 -10.59
CA THR A 88 14.59 2.08 -9.79
C THR A 88 14.46 2.99 -8.56
N VAL A 89 13.25 3.04 -8.00
CA VAL A 89 13.00 3.77 -6.74
C VAL A 89 13.78 3.13 -5.59
N VAL A 90 13.88 1.79 -5.57
CA VAL A 90 14.62 1.03 -4.56
C VAL A 90 16.11 1.39 -4.58
N GLU A 91 16.72 1.58 -5.74
CA GLU A 91 18.13 1.99 -5.84
C GLU A 91 18.41 3.35 -5.19
N GLY A 92 17.47 4.30 -5.34
CA GLY A 92 17.62 5.66 -4.84
C GLY A 92 17.17 5.86 -3.40
N LEU A 93 16.07 5.21 -2.98
CA LEU A 93 15.46 5.39 -1.67
C LEU A 93 15.74 4.24 -0.69
N GLY A 94 16.11 3.06 -1.17
CA GLY A 94 16.15 1.83 -0.38
C GLY A 94 14.79 1.14 -0.30
N GLU A 95 14.81 -0.13 0.12
CA GLU A 95 13.63 -1.00 0.19
C GLU A 95 12.55 -0.45 1.13
N GLU A 96 12.93 -0.05 2.35
CA GLU A 96 11.98 0.41 3.38
C GLU A 96 11.15 1.62 2.92
N LEU A 97 11.77 2.63 2.30
CA LEU A 97 11.07 3.83 1.86
C LEU A 97 10.26 3.57 0.60
N ALA A 98 10.76 2.76 -0.34
CA ALA A 98 10.02 2.37 -1.52
C ALA A 98 8.76 1.58 -1.14
N GLU A 99 8.90 0.63 -0.21
CA GLU A 99 7.81 -0.18 0.34
C GLU A 99 6.79 0.68 1.06
N CYS A 100 7.26 1.61 1.90
CA CYS A 100 6.40 2.55 2.59
C CYS A 100 5.58 3.40 1.61
N ILE A 101 6.19 3.93 0.55
CA ILE A 101 5.48 4.73 -0.47
C ILE A 101 4.37 3.91 -1.14
N GLU A 102 4.66 2.69 -1.59
CA GLU A 102 3.66 1.83 -2.24
C GLU A 102 2.55 1.40 -1.29
N TRP A 103 2.90 1.00 -0.06
CA TRP A 103 1.93 0.72 1.00
C TRP A 103 0.97 1.90 1.21
N ARG A 104 1.52 3.10 1.38
CA ARG A 104 0.75 4.31 1.72
C ARG A 104 -0.23 4.67 0.60
N LYS A 105 0.19 4.54 -0.66
CA LYS A 105 -0.72 4.71 -1.82
C LYS A 105 -1.84 3.67 -1.80
N GLY A 106 -1.49 2.38 -1.66
CA GLY A 106 -2.46 1.29 -1.67
C GLY A 106 -3.46 1.35 -0.52
N ALA A 107 -2.98 1.54 0.71
CA ALA A 107 -3.80 1.64 1.91
C ALA A 107 -4.73 2.84 1.90
N LEU A 108 -4.27 4.01 1.41
CA LEU A 108 -5.13 5.19 1.29
C LEU A 108 -6.30 4.95 0.34
N VAL A 109 -6.04 4.32 -0.81
CA VAL A 109 -7.09 3.96 -1.77
C VAL A 109 -8.03 2.91 -1.18
N TYR A 110 -7.50 1.88 -0.50
CA TYR A 110 -8.31 0.90 0.22
C TYR A 110 -9.27 1.57 1.20
N MET A 111 -8.75 2.44 2.08
CA MET A 111 -9.58 3.14 3.09
C MET A 111 -10.68 3.97 2.44
N PHE A 112 -10.36 4.72 1.37
CA PHE A 112 -11.37 5.48 0.63
C PHE A 112 -12.45 4.55 0.03
N CYS A 113 -12.03 3.48 -0.66
CA CYS A 113 -12.95 2.52 -1.25
C CYS A 113 -13.82 1.81 -0.21
N GLN A 114 -13.23 1.43 0.93
CA GLN A 114 -13.93 0.83 2.06
C GLN A 114 -14.99 1.77 2.63
N SER A 115 -14.67 3.05 2.83
CA SER A 115 -15.66 4.03 3.29
C SER A 115 -16.82 4.16 2.31
N LYS A 116 -16.55 4.23 0.99
CA LYS A 116 -17.60 4.32 -0.03
C LYS A 116 -18.41 3.03 -0.19
N GLU A 117 -17.80 1.89 0.05
CA GLU A 117 -18.50 0.60 0.09
C GLU A 117 -19.34 0.44 1.34
N GLY A 118 -18.91 0.97 2.47
CA GLY A 118 -19.66 0.96 3.73
C GLY A 118 -20.79 2.00 3.85
N ASP A 119 -20.88 2.98 2.93
CA ASP A 119 -21.92 4.00 2.95
C ASP A 119 -23.32 3.39 2.70
N ASP A 120 -24.26 3.56 3.64
CA ASP A 120 -25.59 2.92 3.66
C ASP A 120 -26.43 3.14 2.38
N ASP A 121 -26.33 4.31 1.74
CA ASP A 121 -27.11 4.66 0.55
C ASP A 121 -26.40 4.32 -0.76
N HIS A 122 -25.12 3.94 -0.69
CA HIS A 122 -24.20 3.71 -1.81
C HIS A 122 -24.31 4.79 -2.92
N SER A 123 -24.70 6.02 -2.57
CA SER A 123 -25.00 7.08 -3.53
C SER A 123 -23.78 7.42 -4.37
N TRP A 124 -22.62 7.52 -3.72
CA TRP A 124 -21.35 7.77 -4.39
C TRP A 124 -20.98 6.61 -5.33
N LEU A 125 -21.07 5.35 -4.88
CA LEU A 125 -20.76 4.18 -5.69
C LEU A 125 -21.62 4.15 -6.96
N ASN A 126 -22.94 4.30 -6.81
CA ASN A 126 -23.89 4.25 -7.93
C ASN A 126 -23.66 5.36 -8.97
N ALA A 127 -23.08 6.49 -8.56
CA ALA A 127 -22.73 7.59 -9.45
C ALA A 127 -21.34 7.46 -10.09
N ASN A 128 -20.46 6.59 -9.56
CA ASN A 128 -19.02 6.60 -9.87
C ASN A 128 -18.45 5.20 -10.18
N HIS A 129 -19.21 4.34 -10.87
CA HIS A 129 -18.80 2.95 -11.16
C HIS A 129 -17.38 2.82 -11.73
N ASP A 130 -17.08 3.56 -12.81
CA ASP A 130 -15.77 3.49 -13.48
C ASP A 130 -14.64 3.98 -12.58
N THR A 131 -14.87 5.08 -11.86
CA THR A 131 -13.91 5.63 -10.91
C THR A 131 -13.63 4.64 -9.79
N PHE A 132 -14.65 3.98 -9.24
CA PHE A 132 -14.48 2.99 -8.18
C PHE A 132 -13.66 1.79 -8.65
N LEU A 133 -13.97 1.22 -9.82
CA LEU A 133 -13.20 0.10 -10.37
C LEU A 133 -11.75 0.48 -10.66
N ALA A 134 -11.52 1.68 -11.21
CA ALA A 134 -10.16 2.18 -11.46
C ALA A 134 -9.36 2.37 -10.16
N LEU A 135 -9.99 2.90 -9.11
CA LEU A 135 -9.36 3.02 -7.78
C LEU A 135 -9.03 1.65 -7.21
N LEU A 136 -9.93 0.67 -7.31
CA LEU A 136 -9.64 -0.68 -6.82
C LEU A 136 -8.43 -1.30 -7.54
N GLN A 137 -8.36 -1.19 -8.87
CA GLN A 137 -7.20 -1.67 -9.63
C GLN A 137 -5.91 -0.97 -9.22
N GLN A 138 -5.96 0.35 -9.07
CA GLN A 138 -4.82 1.15 -8.64
C GLN A 138 -4.33 0.71 -7.25
N GLY A 139 -5.24 0.54 -6.29
CA GLY A 139 -4.88 0.09 -4.94
C GLY A 139 -4.27 -1.32 -4.93
N VAL A 140 -4.87 -2.27 -5.66
CA VAL A 140 -4.31 -3.62 -5.83
C VAL A 140 -2.92 -3.58 -6.45
N GLN A 141 -2.71 -2.74 -7.47
CA GLN A 141 -1.39 -2.57 -8.09
C GLN A 141 -0.36 -2.04 -7.10
N HIS A 142 -0.69 -1.04 -6.29
CA HIS A 142 0.22 -0.50 -5.28
C HIS A 142 0.55 -1.53 -4.19
N LEU A 143 -0.45 -2.21 -3.63
CA LEU A 143 -0.24 -3.23 -2.60
C LEU A 143 0.57 -4.43 -3.11
N THR A 144 0.32 -4.88 -4.34
CA THR A 144 1.11 -5.96 -4.94
C THR A 144 2.51 -5.53 -5.35
N THR A 145 2.72 -4.24 -5.67
CA THR A 145 4.06 -3.68 -5.89
C THR A 145 4.83 -3.64 -4.58
N MET A 146 4.20 -3.18 -3.50
CA MET A 146 4.76 -3.17 -2.15
C MET A 146 5.26 -4.55 -1.72
N LEU A 147 4.42 -5.58 -1.86
CA LEU A 147 4.75 -6.97 -1.51
C LEU A 147 5.91 -7.58 -2.32
N LYS A 148 6.28 -6.98 -3.46
CA LYS A 148 7.35 -7.47 -4.36
C LYS A 148 8.67 -6.72 -4.20
N ILE A 149 8.73 -5.68 -3.36
CA ILE A 149 9.94 -4.87 -3.21
C ILE A 149 11.07 -5.68 -2.57
N ARG A 150 10.76 -6.49 -1.57
CA ARG A 150 11.73 -7.41 -0.95
C ARG A 150 11.57 -8.81 -1.51
N ARG A 151 12.70 -9.48 -1.77
CA ARG A 151 12.69 -10.91 -2.10
C ARG A 151 12.48 -11.72 -0.82
N PRO A 152 11.65 -12.78 -0.84
CA PRO A 152 11.61 -13.75 0.25
C PRO A 152 13.00 -14.32 0.56
N LEU A 153 13.23 -14.69 1.82
CA LEU A 153 14.48 -15.35 2.21
C LEU A 153 14.48 -16.82 1.79
N ASN A 154 15.65 -17.31 1.37
CA ASN A 154 15.87 -18.71 1.05
C ASN A 154 16.61 -19.41 2.20
N ALA A 155 16.61 -20.74 2.22
CA ALA A 155 17.29 -21.56 3.25
C ALA A 155 18.76 -21.20 3.50
N GLU A 156 19.47 -20.65 2.50
CA GLU A 156 20.86 -20.19 2.62
C GLU A 156 20.99 -18.90 3.45
N ASP A 157 20.03 -17.97 3.33
CA ASP A 157 20.00 -16.68 4.05
C ASP A 157 19.74 -16.88 5.56
N VAL A 158 19.19 -18.03 5.92
CA VAL A 158 18.61 -18.35 7.23
C VAL A 158 19.62 -19.01 8.18
N THR A 159 20.73 -19.52 7.64
CA THR A 159 21.80 -20.20 8.41
C THR A 159 22.42 -19.34 9.52
N VAL A 160 22.19 -18.02 9.49
CA VAL A 160 22.69 -17.03 10.44
C VAL A 160 21.60 -16.55 11.44
N LEU A 161 20.33 -16.86 11.18
CA LEU A 161 19.20 -16.41 12.00
C LEU A 161 18.88 -17.42 13.11
N SER A 162 18.58 -16.90 14.30
CA SER A 162 18.23 -17.67 15.50
C SER A 162 16.93 -18.46 15.32
N SER A 163 16.80 -19.53 16.11
CA SER A 163 15.86 -20.66 16.05
C SER A 163 14.36 -20.39 16.25
N GLU A 164 13.85 -19.20 15.95
CA GLU A 164 12.40 -18.91 16.01
C GLU A 164 11.73 -19.31 14.69
N SER A 165 11.14 -20.51 14.69
CA SER A 165 10.48 -21.12 13.52
C SER A 165 9.46 -20.20 12.85
N ASP A 166 8.71 -19.44 13.65
CA ASP A 166 7.59 -18.62 13.15
C ASP A 166 8.07 -17.37 12.40
N VAL A 167 9.10 -16.69 12.93
CA VAL A 167 9.72 -15.53 12.26
C VAL A 167 10.35 -15.97 10.94
N LEU A 168 11.02 -17.11 10.93
CA LEU A 168 11.60 -17.67 9.73
C LEU A 168 10.53 -17.96 8.67
N GLU A 169 9.45 -18.65 9.05
CA GLU A 169 8.36 -18.97 8.14
C GLU A 169 7.73 -17.70 7.52
N LEU A 170 7.60 -16.62 8.30
CA LEU A 170 7.13 -15.33 7.79
C LEU A 170 8.08 -14.75 6.74
N LEU A 171 9.39 -14.77 7.00
CA LEU A 171 10.40 -14.24 6.06
C LEU A 171 10.50 -15.07 4.77
N GLU A 172 10.31 -16.39 4.85
CA GLU A 172 10.21 -17.28 3.69
C GLU A 172 8.93 -17.02 2.87
N LYS A 173 7.85 -16.57 3.52
CA LYS A 173 6.63 -16.10 2.85
C LYS A 173 6.73 -14.65 2.36
N GLY A 174 7.84 -13.95 2.62
CA GLY A 174 8.03 -12.54 2.26
C GLY A 174 7.24 -11.55 3.13
N ILE A 175 6.88 -11.94 4.36
CA ILE A 175 6.16 -11.12 5.32
C ILE A 175 7.15 -10.59 6.36
N TYR A 176 7.51 -9.31 6.25
CA TYR A 176 8.52 -8.67 7.12
C TYR A 176 7.93 -7.83 8.24
N SER A 177 6.62 -7.56 8.19
CA SER A 177 5.93 -6.69 9.14
C SER A 177 4.41 -6.88 9.06
N ASP A 178 3.69 -6.37 10.05
CA ASP A 178 2.21 -6.32 10.07
C ASP A 178 1.63 -5.67 8.81
N VAL A 179 2.37 -4.73 8.21
CA VAL A 179 1.97 -4.03 6.98
C VAL A 179 1.90 -4.99 5.79
N HIS A 180 2.74 -6.02 5.73
CA HIS A 180 2.67 -7.04 4.68
C HIS A 180 1.40 -7.90 4.85
N ALA A 181 1.09 -8.32 6.07
CA ALA A 181 -0.14 -9.04 6.36
C ALA A 181 -1.39 -8.19 6.02
N LEU A 182 -1.40 -6.91 6.37
CA LEU A 182 -2.47 -6.00 5.97
C LEU A 182 -2.56 -5.82 4.46
N SER A 183 -1.42 -5.74 3.76
CA SER A 183 -1.40 -5.64 2.29
C SER A 183 -2.01 -6.86 1.61
N LEU A 184 -1.77 -8.07 2.13
CA LEU A 184 -2.42 -9.29 1.67
C LEU A 184 -3.94 -9.22 1.86
N MET A 185 -4.40 -8.84 3.06
CA MET A 185 -5.82 -8.71 3.36
C MET A 185 -6.52 -7.65 2.50
N TYR A 186 -5.98 -6.41 2.47
CA TYR A 186 -6.54 -5.29 1.73
C TYR A 186 -6.54 -5.58 0.23
N GLY A 187 -5.45 -6.12 -0.31
CA GLY A 187 -5.36 -6.48 -1.73
C GLY A 187 -6.35 -7.58 -2.10
N GLY A 188 -6.51 -8.59 -1.23
CA GLY A 188 -7.50 -9.65 -1.40
C GLY A 188 -8.95 -9.15 -1.42
N GLU A 189 -9.29 -8.26 -0.49
CA GLU A 189 -10.62 -7.66 -0.41
C GLU A 189 -10.93 -6.71 -1.57
N MET A 190 -9.96 -5.91 -2.02
CA MET A 190 -10.13 -5.08 -3.21
C MET A 190 -10.29 -5.91 -4.49
N CYS A 191 -9.61 -7.06 -4.59
CA CYS A 191 -9.82 -8.00 -5.69
C CYS A 191 -11.22 -8.61 -5.65
N TYR A 192 -11.73 -8.95 -4.45
CA TYR A 192 -13.12 -9.36 -4.29
C TYR A 192 -14.09 -8.27 -4.80
N TRP A 193 -13.95 -7.03 -4.33
CA TRP A 193 -14.80 -5.93 -4.81
C TRP A 193 -14.68 -5.73 -6.33
N LEU A 194 -13.49 -5.84 -6.92
CA LEU A 194 -13.32 -5.78 -8.37
C LEU A 194 -14.19 -6.82 -9.07
N VAL A 195 -14.08 -8.09 -8.68
CA VAL A 195 -14.87 -9.18 -9.30
C VAL A 195 -16.36 -8.93 -9.12
N THR A 196 -16.81 -8.65 -7.90
CA THR A 196 -18.23 -8.45 -7.56
C THR A 196 -18.83 -7.28 -8.33
N TYR A 197 -18.19 -6.11 -8.30
CA TYR A 197 -18.76 -4.91 -8.91
C TYR A 197 -18.59 -4.88 -10.43
N SER A 198 -17.51 -5.46 -10.98
CA SER A 198 -17.38 -5.65 -12.42
C SER A 198 -18.50 -6.49 -13.01
N ARG A 199 -18.92 -7.57 -12.31
CA ARG A 199 -20.07 -8.38 -12.74
C ARG A 199 -21.38 -7.63 -12.54
N ARG A 200 -21.59 -7.05 -11.35
CA ARG A 200 -22.81 -6.32 -11.00
C ARG A 200 -23.11 -5.17 -11.95
N TRP A 201 -22.09 -4.49 -12.46
CA TRP A 201 -22.23 -3.34 -13.36
C TRP A 201 -21.99 -3.66 -14.83
N ASP A 202 -21.82 -4.94 -15.19
CA ASP A 202 -21.51 -5.39 -16.56
C ASP A 202 -20.28 -4.65 -17.17
N ARG A 203 -19.23 -4.51 -16.35
CA ARG A 203 -17.95 -3.88 -16.70
C ARG A 203 -16.84 -4.87 -16.38
N PRO A 204 -16.54 -5.84 -17.28
CA PRO A 204 -15.60 -6.93 -17.03
C PRO A 204 -14.13 -6.47 -17.11
N LEU A 205 -13.81 -5.38 -16.40
CA LEU A 205 -12.48 -4.85 -16.30
C LEU A 205 -11.64 -5.77 -15.39
N ASP A 206 -10.72 -6.50 -16.01
CA ASP A 206 -9.62 -7.22 -15.34
C ASP A 206 -10.02 -8.29 -14.30
N THR A 207 -11.27 -8.78 -14.37
CA THR A 207 -11.77 -9.84 -13.48
C THR A 207 -10.96 -11.14 -13.60
N ALA A 208 -10.47 -11.45 -14.80
CA ALA A 208 -9.62 -12.60 -15.08
C ALA A 208 -8.28 -12.56 -14.35
N GLN A 209 -7.75 -11.36 -14.06
CA GLN A 209 -6.54 -11.19 -13.26
C GLN A 209 -6.87 -11.05 -11.78
N ALA A 210 -7.92 -10.28 -11.45
CA ALA A 210 -8.30 -9.98 -10.08
C ALA A 210 -8.74 -11.23 -9.29
N LEU A 211 -9.49 -12.15 -9.90
CA LEU A 211 -9.99 -13.35 -9.23
C LEU A 211 -8.85 -14.27 -8.71
N PRO A 212 -7.93 -14.77 -9.55
CA PRO A 212 -6.84 -15.63 -9.06
C PRO A 212 -5.88 -14.88 -8.13
N LEU A 213 -5.67 -13.57 -8.37
CA LEU A 213 -4.85 -12.73 -7.50
C LEU A 213 -5.46 -12.59 -6.11
N GLY A 214 -6.75 -12.25 -6.03
CA GLY A 214 -7.48 -12.08 -4.77
C GLY A 214 -7.48 -13.35 -3.94
N LYS A 215 -7.76 -14.50 -4.57
CA LYS A 215 -7.71 -15.81 -3.91
C LYS A 215 -6.34 -16.08 -3.31
N ARG A 216 -5.26 -15.89 -4.09
CA ARG A 216 -3.89 -16.08 -3.62
C ARG A 216 -3.58 -15.17 -2.42
N LEU A 217 -3.88 -13.87 -2.52
CA LEU A 217 -3.59 -12.92 -1.44
C LEU A 217 -4.33 -13.28 -0.13
N LEU A 218 -5.60 -13.67 -0.23
CA LEU A 218 -6.38 -14.10 0.94
C LEU A 218 -5.85 -15.42 1.53
N GLN A 219 -5.45 -16.38 0.69
CA GLN A 219 -4.85 -17.63 1.13
C GLN A 219 -3.50 -17.40 1.84
N ASP A 220 -2.64 -16.54 1.28
CA ASP A 220 -1.36 -16.16 1.88
C ASP A 220 -1.58 -15.47 3.24
N TYR A 221 -2.56 -14.57 3.33
CA TYR A 221 -2.96 -13.95 4.60
C TYR A 221 -3.43 -14.98 5.63
N ILE A 222 -4.35 -15.86 5.26
CA ILE A 222 -4.89 -16.89 6.15
C ILE A 222 -3.76 -17.81 6.63
N GLY A 223 -2.88 -18.24 5.74
CA GLY A 223 -1.75 -19.09 6.08
C GLY A 223 -0.75 -18.43 7.03
N ALA A 224 -0.51 -17.12 6.90
CA ALA A 224 0.32 -16.37 7.84
C ALA A 224 -0.35 -16.23 9.22
N VAL A 225 -1.66 -15.93 9.24
CA VAL A 225 -2.42 -15.71 10.48
C VAL A 225 -2.66 -17.00 11.26
N GLU A 226 -2.96 -18.10 10.59
CA GLU A 226 -3.21 -19.40 11.25
C GLU A 226 -1.93 -20.17 11.56
N GLY A 227 -0.80 -19.81 10.93
CA GLY A 227 0.50 -20.38 11.22
C GLY A 227 1.31 -19.46 12.14
N PRO A 228 2.34 -18.78 11.61
CA PRO A 228 3.32 -18.07 12.43
C PRO A 228 2.77 -16.88 13.23
N LEU A 229 1.54 -16.41 12.96
CA LEU A 229 0.90 -15.30 13.69
C LEU A 229 -0.32 -15.74 14.53
N GLN A 230 -0.52 -17.05 14.77
CA GLN A 230 -1.73 -17.58 15.44
C GLN A 230 -2.03 -16.94 16.80
N ASP A 231 -0.98 -16.59 17.55
CA ASP A 231 -1.09 -16.04 18.91
C ASP A 231 -0.97 -14.50 18.94
N ALA A 232 -0.85 -13.85 17.77
CA ALA A 232 -0.66 -12.40 17.65
C ALA A 232 -1.98 -11.61 17.57
N GLY A 233 -3.14 -12.26 17.74
CA GLY A 233 -4.45 -11.60 17.83
C GLY A 233 -5.09 -11.21 16.48
N TRP A 234 -4.56 -11.73 15.38
CA TRP A 234 -5.11 -11.54 14.04
C TRP A 234 -6.35 -12.41 13.78
N ASN A 235 -7.17 -12.04 12.78
CA ASN A 235 -8.45 -12.71 12.52
C ASN A 235 -8.67 -13.03 11.03
N CYS A 236 -8.91 -14.30 10.73
CA CYS A 236 -9.19 -14.80 9.37
C CYS A 236 -10.67 -14.80 8.97
N ALA A 237 -11.63 -14.43 9.83
CA ALA A 237 -13.06 -14.58 9.58
C ALA A 237 -13.51 -13.87 8.29
N ARG A 238 -13.11 -12.59 8.12
CA ARG A 238 -13.42 -11.83 6.90
C ARG A 238 -12.71 -12.43 5.69
N ALA A 239 -11.41 -12.73 5.80
CA ALA A 239 -10.64 -13.30 4.70
C ALA A 239 -11.23 -14.62 4.19
N ARG A 240 -11.65 -15.53 5.08
CA ARG A 240 -12.29 -16.81 4.71
C ARG A 240 -13.63 -16.60 4.03
N MET A 241 -14.43 -15.65 4.52
CA MET A 241 -15.72 -15.32 3.91
C MET A 241 -15.54 -14.81 2.48
N LEU A 242 -14.61 -13.88 2.27
CA LEU A 242 -14.30 -13.34 0.94
C LEU A 242 -13.74 -14.42 0.01
N LEU A 243 -12.87 -15.29 0.51
CA LEU A 243 -12.29 -16.39 -0.27
C LEU A 243 -13.39 -17.37 -0.74
N ALA A 244 -14.31 -17.75 0.16
CA ALA A 244 -15.44 -18.61 -0.19
C ALA A 244 -16.34 -17.99 -1.27
N GLN A 245 -16.59 -16.68 -1.18
CA GLN A 245 -17.36 -15.97 -2.20
C GLN A 245 -16.62 -15.93 -3.55
N LEU A 246 -15.31 -15.71 -3.55
CA LEU A 246 -14.51 -15.77 -4.78
C LEU A 246 -14.50 -17.18 -5.41
N ASP A 247 -14.52 -18.24 -4.60
CA ASP A 247 -14.63 -19.63 -5.08
C ASP A 247 -15.99 -19.88 -5.76
N GLU A 248 -17.08 -19.33 -5.20
CA GLU A 248 -18.41 -19.40 -5.81
C GLU A 248 -18.47 -18.64 -7.14
N GLU A 249 -17.85 -17.46 -7.21
CA GLU A 249 -17.77 -16.66 -8.43
C GLU A 249 -16.96 -17.37 -9.54
N GLU A 250 -15.92 -18.12 -9.20
CA GLU A 250 -15.13 -18.93 -10.16
C GLU A 250 -15.94 -20.10 -10.72
N ALA A 251 -16.74 -20.78 -9.88
CA ALA A 251 -17.56 -21.92 -10.29
C ALA A 251 -18.71 -21.55 -11.25
N GLN A 252 -19.04 -20.26 -11.35
CA GLN A 252 -20.07 -19.72 -12.25
C GLN A 252 -19.52 -19.27 -13.62
N CYS A 253 -18.20 -19.27 -13.82
CA CYS A 253 -17.54 -19.00 -15.10
C CYS A 253 -17.43 -20.26 -15.97
#